data_AF-A0A8J2EZB3-F1
#
_entry.id   AF-A0A8J2EZB3-F1
#
_cell.length_a   1.000
_cell.length_b   1.000
_cell.length_c   1.000
_cell.angle_alpha   90.00
_cell.angle_beta   90.00
_cell.angle_gamma   90.00
#
_symmetry.space_group_name_H-M   'P 1'
#
loop_
_entity.id
_entity.type
_entity.pdbx_description
1 polymer ?
#
loop_
_entity_poly.entity_id
_entity_poly.type
_entity_poly.pdbx_seq_one_letter_code
_entity_poly.pdbx_strand_id
1 'polypeptide(L)'
;MPPCAACGADPAAASFRCAECLTADGAPLVFSICDRECQKVFWRAHKATHRAAHASVNNSAGFGSSGSSSCGGEATSKIHGMNNPGTTFGMPGRGDWSRGLTAKEVPEWFVDCYRMRVDDDYAWGGGNLHGLYASHDCEDTDEMVMEILRDFLIFMKLAVLRGVIPAAGFDFRACVAEHGGKLLRYAFEKSDAQEKWGGENVFQSIIAGGRPSLRVVAEQVYGSSCMYGGGGGFMGEDEAIGDDAVEQVETLIDNAGLLMRGVNDCDPAVFQEVGGRDTWLELYNELLQQM
;
A
#
# COMPACT_ATOMS: atom_id res chain seq x y z
N MET A 1 26.93 -21.50 -6.44
CA MET A 1 25.86 -20.83 -5.66
C MET A 1 24.64 -21.74 -5.68
N PRO A 2 23.67 -21.61 -4.76
CA PRO A 2 22.42 -22.36 -4.92
C PRO A 2 21.70 -21.91 -6.21
N PRO A 3 20.93 -22.80 -6.87
CA PRO A 3 20.15 -22.43 -8.04
C PRO A 3 19.11 -21.36 -7.70
N CYS A 4 18.63 -20.67 -8.73
CA CYS A 4 17.57 -19.67 -8.60
C CYS A 4 16.35 -20.27 -7.91
N ALA A 5 15.89 -19.65 -6.82
CA ALA A 5 14.79 -20.16 -6.01
C ALA A 5 13.43 -20.12 -6.73
N ALA A 6 13.28 -19.39 -7.84
CA ALA A 6 12.06 -19.38 -8.65
C ALA A 6 12.12 -20.37 -9.83
N CYS A 7 13.17 -20.31 -10.65
CA CYS A 7 13.23 -21.08 -11.91
C CYS A 7 14.21 -22.25 -11.91
N GLY A 8 15.05 -22.38 -10.89
CA GLY A 8 16.06 -23.43 -10.77
C GLY A 8 17.33 -23.23 -11.62
N ALA A 9 17.43 -22.17 -12.41
CA ALA A 9 18.62 -21.87 -13.22
C ALA A 9 19.83 -21.48 -12.36
N ASP A 10 21.05 -21.69 -12.87
CA ASP A 10 22.27 -21.22 -12.19
C ASP A 10 22.36 -19.69 -12.28
N PRO A 11 22.26 -18.95 -11.15
CA PRO A 11 22.14 -17.50 -11.18
C PRO A 11 23.51 -16.85 -11.36
N ALA A 12 23.58 -15.85 -12.24
CA ALA A 12 24.85 -15.23 -12.61
C ALA A 12 25.50 -14.39 -11.50
N ALA A 13 24.75 -13.86 -10.52
CA ALA A 13 25.30 -13.16 -9.35
C ALA A 13 24.26 -12.68 -8.31
N ALA A 14 22.98 -12.60 -8.66
CA ALA A 14 22.00 -11.92 -7.81
C ALA A 14 21.54 -12.79 -6.62
N SER A 15 21.53 -12.16 -5.44
CA SER A 15 21.11 -12.75 -4.18
C SER A 15 20.06 -11.86 -3.52
N PHE A 16 18.92 -12.45 -3.16
CA PHE A 16 17.85 -11.83 -2.39
C PHE A 16 17.94 -12.27 -0.94
N ARG A 17 17.63 -11.38 0.01
CA ARG A 17 17.65 -11.68 1.45
C ARG A 17 16.30 -11.36 2.05
N CYS A 18 15.68 -12.34 2.70
CA CYS A 18 14.51 -12.09 3.52
C CYS A 18 14.96 -11.90 4.96
N ALA A 19 14.59 -10.77 5.59
CA ALA A 19 14.94 -10.49 6.98
C ALA A 19 14.19 -11.40 7.98
N GLU A 20 13.04 -11.96 7.58
CA GLU A 20 12.19 -12.80 8.44
C GLU A 20 12.57 -14.28 8.41
N CYS A 21 13.06 -14.77 7.27
CA CYS A 21 13.64 -16.11 7.22
C CYS A 21 15.03 -16.04 7.83
N LEU A 22 15.18 -16.61 9.01
CA LEU A 22 16.48 -16.74 9.66
C LEU A 22 16.99 -18.18 9.53
N THR A 23 18.30 -18.32 9.35
CA THR A 23 19.02 -19.56 9.55
C THR A 23 19.01 -19.94 11.04
N ALA A 24 19.44 -21.15 11.38
CA ALA A 24 19.46 -21.63 12.77
C ALA A 24 20.32 -20.77 13.72
N ASP A 25 21.31 -20.06 13.17
CA ASP A 25 22.17 -19.10 13.86
C ASP A 25 21.64 -17.66 13.86
N GLY A 26 20.42 -17.43 13.35
CA GLY A 26 19.75 -16.12 13.38
C GLY A 26 20.16 -15.17 12.25
N ALA A 27 20.88 -15.65 11.23
CA ALA A 27 21.25 -14.82 10.09
C ALA A 27 20.14 -14.82 9.02
N PRO A 28 19.89 -13.71 8.30
CA PRO A 28 18.93 -13.69 7.21
C PRO A 28 19.25 -14.72 6.12
N LEU A 29 18.23 -15.50 5.74
CA LEU A 29 18.34 -16.53 4.71
C LEU A 29 18.54 -15.85 3.36
N VAL A 30 19.58 -16.30 2.65
CA VAL A 30 19.96 -15.75 1.35
C VAL A 30 19.44 -16.69 0.27
N PHE A 31 18.55 -16.18 -0.57
CA PHE A 31 18.04 -16.87 -1.73
C PHE A 31 18.80 -16.40 -2.96
N SER A 32 19.14 -17.32 -3.86
CA SER A 32 19.70 -16.91 -5.14
C SER A 32 18.56 -16.68 -6.12
N ILE A 33 18.62 -15.59 -6.87
CA ILE A 33 17.58 -15.20 -7.82
C ILE A 33 18.29 -14.73 -9.09
N CYS A 34 17.94 -15.28 -10.26
CA CYS A 34 18.68 -14.96 -11.49
C CYS A 34 18.29 -13.61 -12.10
N ASP A 35 17.03 -13.23 -11.98
CA ASP A 35 16.47 -12.00 -12.55
C ASP A 35 15.24 -11.53 -11.76
N ARG A 36 14.72 -10.36 -12.14
CA ARG A 36 13.62 -9.69 -11.45
C ARG A 36 12.29 -10.43 -11.58
N GLU A 37 12.02 -11.10 -12.70
CA GLU A 37 10.80 -11.88 -12.86
C GLU A 37 10.81 -13.09 -11.92
N CYS A 38 11.96 -13.74 -11.79
CA CYS A 38 12.20 -14.75 -10.78
C CYS A 38 12.08 -14.19 -9.36
N GLN A 39 12.50 -12.95 -9.10
CA GLN A 39 12.29 -12.31 -7.80
C GLN A 39 10.81 -12.12 -7.49
N LYS A 40 10.00 -11.61 -8.44
CA LYS A 40 8.55 -11.42 -8.27
C LYS A 40 7.84 -12.74 -8.00
N VAL A 41 8.12 -13.77 -8.81
CA VAL A 41 7.53 -15.11 -8.65
C VAL A 41 7.94 -15.72 -7.32
N PHE A 42 9.24 -15.66 -6.99
CA PHE A 42 9.74 -16.12 -5.71
C PHE A 42 9.07 -15.38 -4.56
N TRP A 43 8.99 -14.05 -4.59
CA TRP A 43 8.43 -13.24 -3.51
C TRP A 43 6.96 -13.55 -3.26
N ARG A 44 6.15 -13.70 -4.32
CA ARG A 44 4.74 -14.11 -4.19
C ARG A 44 4.60 -15.47 -3.50
N ALA A 45 5.37 -16.47 -3.93
CA ALA A 45 5.35 -17.80 -3.31
C ALA A 45 5.93 -17.80 -1.88
N HIS A 46 6.99 -17.02 -1.66
CA HIS A 46 7.71 -16.94 -0.40
C HIS A 46 6.92 -16.20 0.68
N LYS A 47 6.28 -15.06 0.35
CA LYS A 47 5.37 -14.34 1.27
C LYS A 47 4.24 -15.27 1.76
N ALA A 48 3.73 -16.16 0.92
CA ALA A 48 2.73 -17.16 1.34
C ALA A 48 3.28 -18.15 2.39
N THR A 49 4.57 -18.48 2.34
CA THR A 49 5.20 -19.35 3.37
C THR A 49 5.32 -18.67 4.72
N HIS A 50 5.58 -17.35 4.75
CA HIS A 50 5.54 -16.56 5.99
C HIS A 50 4.14 -16.56 6.60
N ARG A 51 3.10 -16.33 5.78
CA ARG A 51 1.70 -16.39 6.23
C ARG A 51 1.37 -17.73 6.90
N ALA A 52 1.79 -18.85 6.31
CA ALA A 52 1.54 -20.19 6.87
C ALA A 52 2.31 -20.46 8.17
N ALA A 53 3.57 -20.01 8.28
CA ALA A 53 4.38 -20.17 9.48
C ALA A 53 3.80 -19.38 10.66
N HIS A 54 3.38 -18.14 10.44
CA HIS A 54 2.78 -17.30 11.47
C HIS A 54 1.40 -17.81 11.93
N ALA A 55 0.58 -18.36 11.03
CA ALA A 55 -0.69 -18.99 11.39
C ALA A 55 -0.51 -20.23 12.30
N SER A 56 0.58 -20.99 12.12
CA SER A 56 0.86 -22.18 12.94
C SER A 56 1.32 -21.85 14.37
N VAL A 57 2.00 -20.72 14.58
CA VAL A 57 2.49 -20.31 15.91
C VAL A 57 1.30 -19.91 16.81
N ASN A 58 0.29 -19.25 16.25
CA ASN A 58 -0.88 -18.80 17.02
C ASN A 58 -1.83 -19.94 17.41
N ASN A 59 -1.84 -21.06 16.67
CA ASN A 59 -2.65 -22.23 17.00
C ASN A 59 -2.06 -23.13 18.10
N SER A 60 -0.85 -22.84 18.58
CA SER A 60 -0.17 -23.65 19.59
C SER A 60 -0.54 -23.28 21.04
N ALA A 61 -1.37 -22.26 21.24
CA ALA A 61 -1.83 -21.80 22.55
C ALA A 61 -3.37 -21.93 22.71
N GLY A 62 -3.93 -23.10 22.41
CA GLY A 62 -5.36 -23.39 22.55
C GLY A 62 -5.63 -24.47 23.59
N PHE A 63 -5.82 -24.07 24.85
CA PHE A 63 -6.33 -24.91 25.93
C PHE A 63 -7.75 -25.38 25.58
N GLY A 64 -8.01 -26.69 25.67
CA GLY A 64 -9.26 -27.30 25.24
C GLY A 64 -10.50 -26.83 26.01
N SER A 65 -11.57 -26.55 25.28
CA SER A 65 -12.93 -26.74 25.77
C SER A 65 -13.87 -27.15 24.65
N SER A 66 -14.43 -28.33 24.83
CA SER A 66 -15.48 -28.97 24.04
C SER A 66 -16.84 -28.32 24.26
N GLY A 67 -17.61 -28.13 23.18
CA GLY A 67 -19.03 -27.79 23.25
C GLY A 67 -19.68 -27.69 21.87
N SER A 68 -20.68 -28.54 21.62
CA SER A 68 -21.40 -28.76 20.36
C SER A 68 -22.36 -27.63 19.94
N SER A 69 -22.64 -27.49 18.65
CA SER A 69 -23.93 -27.81 17.97
C SER A 69 -24.25 -26.90 16.79
N SER A 70 -24.83 -27.53 15.76
CA SER A 70 -25.22 -27.01 14.44
C SER A 70 -26.49 -26.15 14.44
N CYS A 71 -26.62 -25.24 13.47
CA CYS A 71 -27.56 -25.35 12.34
C CYS A 71 -27.44 -24.13 11.41
N GLY A 72 -27.63 -24.36 10.11
CA GLY A 72 -27.30 -23.43 9.03
C GLY A 72 -28.22 -22.23 8.83
N GLY A 73 -27.76 -21.35 7.93
CA GLY A 73 -28.50 -20.20 7.42
C GLY A 73 -27.77 -19.62 6.21
N GLU A 74 -28.45 -19.68 5.06
CA GLU A 74 -28.16 -19.02 3.79
C GLU A 74 -27.93 -17.51 3.98
N ALA A 75 -26.87 -16.95 3.40
CA ALA A 75 -26.60 -15.50 3.42
C ALA A 75 -26.19 -14.99 2.04
N THR A 76 -27.12 -14.28 1.39
CA THR A 76 -26.82 -13.28 0.36
C THR A 76 -26.46 -11.97 1.07
N SER A 77 -25.19 -11.57 1.05
CA SER A 77 -24.73 -10.39 1.80
C SER A 77 -24.36 -9.25 0.85
N LYS A 78 -25.24 -8.23 0.80
CA LYS A 78 -24.89 -6.87 0.38
C LYS A 78 -23.97 -6.28 1.45
N ILE A 79 -22.79 -5.83 1.05
CA ILE A 79 -21.86 -5.11 1.92
C ILE A 79 -22.45 -3.74 2.23
N HIS A 80 -23.01 -3.58 3.43
CA HIS A 80 -23.33 -2.29 4.02
C HIS A 80 -22.36 -2.07 5.19
N GLY A 81 -21.61 -0.98 5.11
CA GLY A 81 -20.54 -0.63 6.05
C GLY A 81 -21.02 -0.59 7.50
N MET A 82 -20.41 -1.42 8.34
CA MET A 82 -20.55 -1.36 9.78
C MET A 82 -19.55 -0.34 10.34
N ASN A 83 -20.04 0.88 10.59
CA ASN A 83 -19.36 1.85 11.45
C ASN A 83 -19.47 1.35 12.90
N ASN A 84 -18.42 0.72 13.43
CA ASN A 84 -18.39 0.30 14.83
C ASN A 84 -17.81 1.43 15.70
N PRO A 85 -18.58 2.04 16.63
CA PRO A 85 -18.08 3.10 17.50
C PRO A 85 -17.44 2.47 18.74
N GLY A 86 -16.32 1.77 18.55
CA GLY A 86 -15.46 1.33 19.64
C GLY A 86 -14.53 2.46 20.05
N THR A 87 -14.84 3.14 21.16
CA THR A 87 -13.98 4.17 21.78
C THR A 87 -12.70 3.56 22.33
N THR A 88 -11.73 3.27 21.47
CA THR A 88 -10.31 3.21 21.81
C THR A 88 -9.80 4.63 22.05
N PHE A 89 -9.03 4.84 23.12
CA PHE A 89 -8.47 6.14 23.51
C PHE A 89 -7.94 6.96 22.31
N GLY A 90 -8.66 8.04 21.97
CA GLY A 90 -8.14 9.28 21.38
C GLY A 90 -7.54 9.26 19.97
N MET A 91 -7.55 8.16 19.23
CA MET A 91 -7.16 8.20 17.81
C MET A 91 -8.19 9.06 17.04
N PRO A 92 -7.76 10.11 16.30
CA PRO A 92 -8.64 10.85 15.40
C PRO A 92 -9.36 9.87 14.46
N GLY A 93 -10.59 10.19 14.06
CA GLY A 93 -11.28 9.37 13.06
C GLY A 93 -10.44 9.26 11.77
N ARG A 94 -10.62 8.20 10.99
CA ARG A 94 -9.83 7.96 9.76
C ARG A 94 -9.83 9.12 8.76
N GLY A 95 -10.85 9.99 8.79
CA GLY A 95 -10.93 11.22 7.97
C GLY A 95 -10.52 12.52 8.67
N ASP A 96 -10.08 12.48 9.94
CA ASP A 96 -9.75 13.67 10.73
C ASP A 96 -8.30 14.15 10.54
N TRP A 97 -7.49 13.45 9.74
CA TRP A 97 -6.10 13.84 9.51
C TRP A 97 -5.99 15.23 8.89
N SER A 98 -6.98 15.68 8.09
CA SER A 98 -6.92 17.01 7.46
C SER A 98 -7.04 18.17 8.45
N ARG A 99 -7.31 17.92 9.74
CA ARG A 99 -7.34 18.95 10.78
C ARG A 99 -5.97 19.65 10.88
N GLY A 100 -5.99 20.97 10.73
CA GLY A 100 -4.77 21.80 10.75
C GLY A 100 -4.09 21.98 9.39
N LEU A 101 -4.67 21.41 8.32
CA LEU A 101 -4.33 21.73 6.94
C LEU A 101 -5.37 22.67 6.35
N THR A 102 -4.93 23.61 5.51
CA THR A 102 -5.84 24.42 4.69
C THR A 102 -6.42 23.57 3.55
N ALA A 103 -7.58 23.96 3.03
CA ALA A 103 -8.20 23.27 1.88
C ALA A 103 -7.27 23.15 0.66
N LYS A 104 -6.35 24.10 0.49
CA LYS A 104 -5.34 24.09 -0.57
C LYS A 104 -4.20 23.11 -0.31
N GLU A 105 -3.83 22.88 0.95
CA GLU A 105 -2.75 21.96 1.32
C GLU A 105 -3.21 20.50 1.31
N VAL A 106 -4.49 20.23 1.62
CA VAL A 106 -5.03 18.87 1.76
C VAL A 106 -4.72 17.96 0.56
N PRO A 107 -4.98 18.37 -0.70
CA PRO A 107 -4.71 17.51 -1.86
C PRO A 107 -3.21 17.22 -2.05
N GLU A 108 -2.36 18.25 -1.91
CA GLU A 108 -0.91 18.12 -2.03
C GLU A 108 -0.32 17.20 -0.96
N TRP A 109 -0.74 17.42 0.29
CA TRP A 109 -0.32 16.64 1.44
C TRP A 109 -0.69 15.16 1.28
N PHE A 110 -1.86 14.87 0.70
CA PHE A 110 -2.28 13.49 0.46
C PHE A 110 -1.49 12.79 -0.65
N VAL A 111 -1.02 13.53 -1.67
CA VAL A 111 -0.07 13.00 -2.67
C VAL A 111 1.28 12.68 -2.01
N ASP A 112 1.77 13.56 -1.14
CA ASP A 112 3.01 13.31 -0.40
C ASP A 112 2.88 12.11 0.56
N CYS A 113 1.68 11.83 1.10
CA CYS A 113 1.39 10.61 1.86
C CYS A 113 1.70 9.35 1.04
N TYR A 114 1.20 9.32 -0.19
CA TYR A 114 1.48 8.21 -1.11
C TYR A 114 2.97 8.11 -1.44
N ARG A 115 3.61 9.23 -1.81
CA ARG A 115 5.03 9.24 -2.21
C ARG A 115 5.93 8.75 -1.08
N MET A 116 5.65 9.18 0.15
CA MET A 116 6.40 8.74 1.32
C MET A 116 6.15 7.25 1.64
N ARG A 117 4.96 6.73 1.36
CA ARG A 117 4.67 5.31 1.52
C ARG A 117 5.44 4.44 0.52
N VAL A 118 5.49 4.88 -0.74
CA VAL A 118 6.29 4.22 -1.79
C VAL A 118 7.78 4.21 -1.40
N ASP A 119 8.28 5.29 -0.81
CA ASP A 119 9.65 5.36 -0.28
C ASP A 119 9.89 4.45 0.93
N ASP A 120 8.97 4.44 1.90
CA ASP A 120 9.06 3.58 3.07
C ASP A 120 8.98 2.08 2.67
N ASP A 121 8.15 1.71 1.71
CA ASP A 121 8.04 0.34 1.21
C ASP A 121 9.31 -0.10 0.44
N TYR A 122 9.98 0.83 -0.25
CA TYR A 122 11.31 0.60 -0.82
C TYR A 122 12.38 0.41 0.26
N ALA A 123 12.46 1.33 1.24
CA ALA A 123 13.50 1.36 2.25
C ALA A 123 13.35 0.27 3.33
N TRP A 124 12.12 -0.03 3.74
CA TRP A 124 11.80 -0.90 4.89
C TRP A 124 10.88 -2.07 4.54
N GLY A 125 10.12 -2.01 3.43
CA GLY A 125 9.24 -3.08 2.96
C GLY A 125 9.97 -4.24 2.26
N GLY A 126 11.26 -4.45 2.53
CA GLY A 126 12.06 -5.51 1.92
C GLY A 126 12.41 -5.26 0.45
N GLY A 127 12.47 -3.99 0.03
CA GLY A 127 12.69 -3.63 -1.37
C GLY A 127 11.46 -3.86 -2.24
N ASN A 128 10.27 -3.56 -1.70
CA ASN A 128 9.03 -3.60 -2.48
C ASN A 128 9.06 -2.47 -3.52
N LEU A 129 9.35 -2.81 -4.77
CA LEU A 129 9.45 -1.85 -5.87
C LEU A 129 8.08 -1.69 -6.54
N HIS A 130 7.41 -0.58 -6.28
CA HIS A 130 6.12 -0.22 -6.88
C HIS A 130 6.06 1.28 -7.18
N GLY A 131 5.02 1.72 -7.91
CA GLY A 131 4.85 3.12 -8.30
C GLY A 131 6.08 3.67 -9.03
N LEU A 132 6.65 4.77 -8.53
CA LEU A 132 7.82 5.43 -9.13
C LEU A 132 9.10 4.58 -9.10
N TYR A 133 9.20 3.60 -8.19
CA TYR A 133 10.35 2.69 -8.10
C TYR A 133 10.17 1.42 -8.93
N ALA A 134 8.99 1.18 -9.51
CA ALA A 134 8.76 0.01 -10.36
C ALA A 134 9.58 0.09 -11.66
N SER A 135 9.88 1.29 -12.14
CA SER A 135 10.33 1.57 -13.50
C SER A 135 11.83 1.56 -13.72
N HIS A 136 12.65 1.23 -12.73
CA HIS A 136 14.11 1.31 -12.84
C HIS A 136 14.74 0.49 -14.00
N ASP A 137 14.01 -0.46 -14.59
CA ASP A 137 14.46 -1.29 -15.72
C ASP A 137 13.64 -1.09 -17.01
N CYS A 138 12.64 -0.19 -17.00
CA CYS A 138 11.80 0.05 -18.17
C CYS A 138 12.32 1.25 -18.96
N GLU A 139 12.72 1.02 -20.21
CA GLU A 139 13.08 2.10 -21.15
C GLU A 139 11.83 2.74 -21.79
N ASP A 140 10.67 2.09 -21.68
CA ASP A 140 9.41 2.60 -22.21
C ASP A 140 8.75 3.57 -21.21
N THR A 141 8.72 4.84 -21.60
CA THR A 141 8.08 5.90 -20.84
C THR A 141 6.61 5.61 -20.54
N ASP A 142 5.87 5.04 -21.49
CA ASP A 142 4.43 4.80 -21.33
C ASP A 142 4.18 3.74 -20.25
N GLU A 143 4.90 2.63 -20.31
CA GLU A 143 4.80 1.55 -19.31
C GLU A 143 5.16 2.06 -17.91
N MET A 144 6.21 2.87 -17.78
CA MET A 144 6.57 3.51 -16.51
C MET A 144 5.45 4.43 -15.98
N VAL A 145 4.85 5.27 -16.83
CA VAL A 145 3.72 6.13 -16.43
C VAL A 145 2.53 5.28 -15.98
N MET A 146 2.25 4.19 -16.69
CA MET A 146 1.14 3.29 -16.38
C MET A 146 1.32 2.56 -15.03
N GLU A 147 2.55 2.19 -14.66
CA GLU A 147 2.85 1.64 -13.33
C GLU A 147 2.62 2.66 -12.21
N ILE A 148 3.06 3.91 -12.40
CA ILE A 148 2.81 5.01 -11.44
C ILE A 148 1.29 5.23 -11.28
N LEU A 149 0.55 5.25 -12.39
CA LEU A 149 -0.90 5.44 -12.37
C LEU A 149 -1.63 4.28 -11.68
N ARG A 150 -1.27 3.03 -12.00
CA ARG A 150 -1.88 1.85 -11.39
C ARG A 150 -1.68 1.87 -9.88
N ASP A 151 -0.46 2.12 -9.43
CA ASP A 151 -0.12 2.10 -8.00
C ASP A 151 -0.80 3.24 -7.23
N PHE A 152 -0.81 4.44 -7.80
CA PHE A 152 -1.53 5.56 -7.20
C PHE A 152 -3.06 5.34 -7.20
N LEU A 153 -3.61 4.68 -8.22
CA LEU A 153 -5.03 4.30 -8.25
C LEU A 153 -5.38 3.31 -7.14
N ILE A 154 -4.52 2.32 -6.88
CA ILE A 154 -4.67 1.40 -5.75
C ILE A 154 -4.73 2.19 -4.44
N PHE A 155 -3.78 3.10 -4.21
CA PHE A 155 -3.77 3.93 -3.02
C PHE A 155 -5.07 4.73 -2.85
N MET A 156 -5.53 5.42 -3.90
CA MET A 156 -6.75 6.22 -3.86
C MET A 156 -8.01 5.39 -3.61
N LYS A 157 -8.10 4.21 -4.23
CA LYS A 157 -9.19 3.24 -4.02
C LYS A 157 -9.26 2.74 -2.59
N LEU A 158 -8.12 2.34 -2.03
CA LEU A 158 -8.03 1.88 -0.65
C LEU A 158 -8.38 3.00 0.34
N ALA A 159 -7.98 4.24 0.04
CA ALA A 159 -8.31 5.39 0.86
C ALA A 159 -9.82 5.65 0.93
N VAL A 160 -10.53 5.52 -0.20
CA VAL A 160 -12.00 5.60 -0.25
C VAL A 160 -12.63 4.42 0.50
N LEU A 161 -12.20 3.20 0.19
CA LEU A 161 -12.73 1.97 0.80
C LEU A 161 -12.62 1.98 2.33
N ARG A 162 -11.52 2.53 2.88
CA ARG A 162 -11.27 2.60 4.32
C ARG A 162 -11.75 3.89 4.98
N GLY A 163 -12.44 4.76 4.25
CA GLY A 163 -12.97 6.02 4.77
C GLY A 163 -11.88 6.97 5.27
N VAL A 164 -10.69 6.92 4.66
CA VAL A 164 -9.57 7.83 4.96
C VAL A 164 -9.78 9.17 4.27
N ILE A 165 -10.43 9.20 3.11
CA ILE A 165 -10.76 10.45 2.43
C ILE A 165 -11.76 11.26 3.30
N PRO A 166 -11.50 12.55 3.60
CA PRO A 166 -12.42 13.39 4.34
C PRO A 166 -13.80 13.44 3.66
N ALA A 167 -14.86 13.25 4.44
CA ALA A 167 -16.23 13.11 3.93
C ALA A 167 -16.77 14.36 3.21
N ALA A 168 -16.20 15.54 3.46
CA ALA A 168 -16.64 16.79 2.86
C ALA A 168 -15.47 17.53 2.21
N GLY A 169 -15.65 17.92 0.94
CA GLY A 169 -14.80 18.89 0.27
C GLY A 169 -13.42 18.40 -0.17
N PHE A 170 -13.20 17.08 -0.25
CA PHE A 170 -11.96 16.57 -0.85
C PHE A 170 -11.98 16.79 -2.36
N ASP A 171 -11.02 17.57 -2.87
CA ASP A 171 -10.88 17.86 -4.28
C ASP A 171 -10.01 16.79 -4.96
N PHE A 172 -10.65 15.76 -5.50
CA PHE A 172 -9.97 14.69 -6.23
C PHE A 172 -9.21 15.21 -7.45
N ARG A 173 -9.71 16.24 -8.15
CA ARG A 173 -9.03 16.75 -9.34
C ARG A 173 -7.75 17.48 -8.96
N ALA A 174 -7.79 18.31 -7.92
CA ALA A 174 -6.58 18.93 -7.38
C ALA A 174 -5.57 17.88 -6.90
N CYS A 175 -6.03 16.84 -6.19
CA CYS A 175 -5.17 15.77 -5.70
C CYS A 175 -4.52 14.97 -6.83
N VAL A 176 -5.34 14.45 -7.75
CA VAL A 176 -4.91 13.49 -8.77
C VAL A 176 -4.25 14.19 -9.94
N ALA A 177 -4.91 15.16 -10.58
CA ALA A 177 -4.36 15.81 -11.78
C ALA A 177 -3.34 16.89 -11.43
N GLU A 178 -3.68 17.85 -10.56
CA GLU A 178 -2.86 19.05 -10.39
C GLU A 178 -1.60 18.83 -9.56
N HIS A 179 -1.72 18.12 -8.43
CA HIS A 179 -0.60 17.79 -7.56
C HIS A 179 0.05 16.47 -7.96
N GLY A 180 -0.74 15.44 -8.31
CA GLY A 180 -0.21 14.16 -8.77
C GLY A 180 0.70 14.32 -9.99
N GLY A 181 0.28 15.10 -11.00
CA GLY A 181 1.08 15.30 -12.21
C GLY A 181 2.42 16.00 -11.98
N LYS A 182 2.54 16.78 -10.91
CA LYS A 182 3.78 17.49 -10.56
C LYS A 182 4.69 16.72 -9.60
N LEU A 183 4.14 15.79 -8.82
CA LEU A 183 4.83 15.23 -7.66
C LEU A 183 5.13 13.74 -7.79
N LEU A 184 4.29 12.94 -8.46
CA LEU A 184 4.40 11.47 -8.46
C LEU A 184 5.67 10.90 -9.10
N ARG A 185 6.43 11.72 -9.83
CA ARG A 185 7.70 11.34 -10.48
C ARG A 185 8.91 11.47 -9.56
N TYR A 186 8.73 12.08 -8.39
CA TYR A 186 9.81 12.39 -7.48
C TYR A 186 9.65 11.56 -6.20
N ALA A 187 10.74 10.93 -5.77
CA ALA A 187 10.85 10.36 -4.44
C ALA A 187 10.50 11.41 -3.37
N PHE A 188 9.99 10.96 -2.22
CA PHE A 188 9.67 11.85 -1.10
C PHE A 188 10.05 11.17 0.20
N GLU A 189 11.27 11.47 0.65
CA GLU A 189 11.84 10.85 1.83
C GLU A 189 11.34 11.55 3.11
N LYS A 190 11.64 10.96 4.26
CA LYS A 190 11.33 11.55 5.57
C LYS A 190 11.89 12.96 5.75
N SER A 191 13.10 13.24 5.25
CA SER A 191 13.71 14.57 5.34
C SER A 191 12.91 15.62 4.57
N ASP A 192 12.40 15.26 3.39
CA ASP A 192 11.56 16.15 2.57
C ASP A 192 10.26 16.48 3.29
N ALA A 193 9.65 15.48 3.93
CA ALA A 193 8.47 15.67 4.77
C ALA A 193 8.73 16.64 5.94
N GLN A 194 9.89 16.51 6.61
CA GLN A 194 10.26 17.38 7.71
C GLN A 194 10.48 18.82 7.25
N GLU A 195 11.18 19.02 6.13
CA GLU A 195 11.44 20.34 5.54
C GLU A 195 10.14 21.01 5.06
N LYS A 196 9.31 20.28 4.30
CA LYS A 196 8.10 20.82 3.67
C LYS A 196 6.98 21.08 4.67
N TRP A 197 6.74 20.14 5.58
CA TRP A 197 5.54 20.16 6.44
C TRP A 197 5.82 20.58 7.89
N GLY A 198 7.07 20.86 8.24
CA GLY A 198 7.47 21.33 9.58
C GLY A 198 7.64 20.22 10.61
N GLY A 199 7.79 18.96 10.16
CA GLY A 199 8.06 17.80 11.01
C GLY A 199 7.20 16.57 10.69
N GLU A 200 7.77 15.39 10.93
CA GLU A 200 7.10 14.08 10.82
C GLU A 200 7.21 13.40 12.19
N ASN A 201 6.37 13.83 13.15
CA ASN A 201 6.37 13.34 14.52
C ASN A 201 4.99 12.81 14.90
N VAL A 202 4.86 11.48 14.93
CA VAL A 202 3.63 10.75 15.33
C VAL A 202 3.11 11.19 16.70
N PHE A 203 3.99 11.63 17.61
CA PHE A 203 3.58 12.08 18.94
C PHE A 203 3.02 13.52 18.96
N GLN A 204 3.44 14.38 18.04
CA GLN A 204 2.93 15.77 17.98
C GLN A 204 1.50 15.83 17.43
N SER A 205 1.14 14.93 16.52
CA SER A 205 -0.22 14.83 15.99
C SER A 205 -1.22 14.41 17.07
N ILE A 206 -0.82 13.55 18.00
CA ILE A 206 -1.70 13.02 19.05
C ILE A 206 -1.81 13.98 20.24
N ILE A 207 -0.73 14.61 20.69
CA ILE A 207 -0.70 15.34 21.96
C ILE A 207 -1.05 16.83 21.81
N ALA A 208 -0.69 17.47 20.69
CA ALA A 208 -0.73 18.93 20.57
C ALA A 208 -1.78 19.46 19.56
N GLY A 209 -2.60 18.59 18.96
CA GLY A 209 -3.41 18.96 17.80
C GLY A 209 -2.55 19.39 16.61
N GLY A 210 -1.32 18.86 16.53
CA GLY A 210 -0.39 19.11 15.43
C GLY A 210 -0.84 18.44 14.15
N ARG A 211 -0.14 18.75 13.05
CA ARG A 211 -0.39 18.13 11.75
C ARG A 211 -0.26 16.60 11.85
N PRO A 212 -1.10 15.82 11.14
CA PRO A 212 -1.00 14.37 11.10
C PRO A 212 0.37 13.92 10.56
N SER A 213 0.81 12.71 10.95
CA SER A 213 1.95 12.07 10.29
C SER A 213 1.48 11.48 8.95
N LEU A 214 2.25 11.76 7.89
CA LEU A 214 2.04 11.21 6.57
C LEU A 214 2.07 9.66 6.60
N ARG A 215 2.94 9.05 7.44
CA ARG A 215 3.07 7.58 7.58
C ARG A 215 1.81 7.00 8.15
N VAL A 216 1.34 7.56 9.26
CA VAL A 216 0.16 7.07 9.96
C VAL A 216 -1.05 7.08 9.03
N VAL A 217 -1.21 8.12 8.20
CA VAL A 217 -2.30 8.16 7.22
C VAL A 217 -2.09 7.13 6.11
N ALA A 218 -0.88 6.96 5.58
CA ALA A 218 -0.62 5.91 4.59
C ALA A 218 -0.85 4.50 5.14
N GLU A 219 -0.51 4.24 6.40
CA GLU A 219 -0.82 2.98 7.09
C GLU A 219 -2.33 2.78 7.25
N GLN A 220 -3.09 3.84 7.53
CA GLN A 220 -4.56 3.78 7.52
C GLN A 220 -5.11 3.47 6.13
N VAL A 221 -4.48 4.01 5.08
CA VAL A 221 -4.86 3.72 3.68
C VAL A 221 -4.57 2.28 3.32
N TYR A 222 -3.41 1.72 3.66
CA TYR A 222 -3.07 0.33 3.32
C TYR A 222 -3.62 -0.71 4.29
N GLY A 223 -3.94 -0.31 5.52
CA GLY A 223 -4.31 -1.22 6.61
C GLY A 223 -3.12 -2.04 7.13
N SER A 224 -1.88 -1.65 6.82
CA SER A 224 -0.66 -2.33 7.22
C SER A 224 0.48 -1.35 7.45
N SER A 225 1.37 -1.66 8.40
CA SER A 225 2.59 -0.88 8.65
C SER A 225 3.69 -1.24 7.65
N CYS A 226 4.50 -0.25 7.26
CA CYS A 226 5.71 -0.45 6.47
C CYS A 226 6.91 -0.92 7.31
N MET A 227 6.86 -0.78 8.65
CA MET A 227 8.00 -1.03 9.56
C MET A 227 8.05 -2.47 10.10
N TYR A 228 7.55 -3.45 9.35
CA TYR A 228 7.25 -4.79 9.88
C TYR A 228 8.47 -5.65 10.30
N GLY A 229 9.70 -5.16 10.13
CA GLY A 229 10.93 -5.85 10.58
C GLY A 229 11.25 -5.76 12.09
N GLY A 230 10.35 -5.24 12.92
CA GLY A 230 10.66 -4.76 14.27
C GLY A 230 9.98 -5.46 15.46
N GLY A 231 9.57 -6.73 15.38
CA GLY A 231 9.33 -7.61 16.56
C GLY A 231 8.48 -7.08 17.74
N GLY A 232 7.59 -6.10 17.54
CA GLY A 232 6.84 -5.42 18.59
C GLY A 232 5.35 -5.69 18.49
N GLY A 233 4.89 -6.78 19.12
CA GLY A 233 3.51 -7.25 19.05
C GLY A 233 2.51 -6.31 19.72
N PHE A 234 1.91 -5.42 18.94
CA PHE A 234 0.81 -4.59 19.42
C PHE A 234 -0.28 -4.34 18.39
N MET A 235 -0.66 -5.31 17.53
CA MET A 235 -1.92 -5.22 16.78
C MET A 235 -2.60 -6.58 16.70
N GLY A 236 -3.90 -6.58 17.03
CA GLY A 236 -4.77 -7.76 17.10
C GLY A 236 -5.33 -8.17 15.73
N GLU A 237 -6.30 -9.08 15.78
CA GLU A 237 -6.91 -9.88 14.71
C GLU A 237 -7.40 -9.14 13.44
N ASP A 238 -7.35 -7.81 13.38
CA ASP A 238 -7.75 -6.99 12.22
C ASP A 238 -6.74 -7.00 11.05
N GLU A 239 -5.56 -7.59 11.24
CA GLU A 239 -4.46 -7.54 10.26
C GLU A 239 -4.69 -8.42 9.02
N ALA A 240 -5.48 -9.50 9.15
CA ALA A 240 -5.86 -10.34 8.02
C ALA A 240 -6.73 -9.60 6.98
N ILE A 241 -7.38 -8.51 7.38
CA ILE A 241 -8.27 -7.70 6.52
C ILE A 241 -7.46 -6.76 5.60
N GLY A 242 -6.19 -6.48 5.95
CA GLY A 242 -5.33 -5.54 5.23
C GLY A 242 -4.99 -6.00 3.81
N ASP A 243 -4.48 -7.23 3.68
CA ASP A 243 -3.93 -7.78 2.43
C ASP A 243 -5.04 -8.12 1.42
N ASP A 244 -6.17 -8.69 1.88
CA ASP A 244 -7.29 -9.08 1.02
C ASP A 244 -7.91 -7.89 0.27
N ALA A 245 -7.94 -6.71 0.90
CA ALA A 245 -8.48 -5.51 0.27
C ALA A 245 -7.56 -4.97 -0.83
N VAL A 246 -6.23 -5.08 -0.65
CA VAL A 246 -5.26 -4.69 -1.68
C VAL A 246 -5.44 -5.59 -2.91
N GLU A 247 -5.44 -6.91 -2.70
CA GLU A 247 -5.60 -7.89 -3.79
C GLU A 247 -6.93 -7.72 -4.54
N GLN A 248 -8.02 -7.41 -3.84
CA GLN A 248 -9.32 -7.11 -4.45
C GLN A 248 -9.28 -5.86 -5.35
N VAL A 249 -8.63 -4.78 -4.88
CA VAL A 249 -8.50 -3.54 -5.64
C VAL A 249 -7.58 -3.74 -6.86
N GLU A 250 -6.47 -4.46 -6.70
CA GLU A 250 -5.59 -4.82 -7.82
C GLU A 250 -6.33 -5.62 -8.88
N THR A 251 -7.04 -6.68 -8.46
CA THR A 251 -7.84 -7.52 -9.36
C THR A 251 -8.90 -6.71 -10.10
N LEU A 252 -9.55 -5.77 -9.42
CA LEU A 252 -10.53 -4.86 -10.04
C LEU A 252 -9.88 -3.99 -11.13
N ILE A 253 -8.71 -3.41 -10.86
CA ILE A 253 -7.99 -2.56 -11.81
C ILE A 253 -7.46 -3.36 -13.00
N ASP A 254 -6.92 -4.54 -12.75
CA ASP A 254 -6.39 -5.42 -13.80
C ASP A 254 -7.53 -5.92 -14.71
N ASN A 255 -8.69 -6.28 -14.13
CA ASN A 255 -9.89 -6.64 -14.90
C ASN A 255 -10.47 -5.46 -15.69
N ALA A 256 -10.33 -4.23 -15.19
CA ALA A 256 -10.68 -3.03 -15.94
C ALA A 256 -9.74 -2.82 -17.14
N GLY A 257 -8.62 -3.52 -17.21
CA GLY A 257 -7.67 -3.51 -18.32
C GLY A 257 -6.81 -2.26 -18.37
N LEU A 258 -6.50 -1.65 -17.22
CA LEU A 258 -5.71 -0.42 -17.14
C LEU A 258 -4.33 -0.59 -17.81
N LEU A 259 -3.54 -1.58 -17.39
CA LEU A 259 -2.20 -1.81 -17.98
C LEU A 259 -2.25 -2.29 -19.44
N MET A 260 -3.27 -3.09 -19.80
CA MET A 260 -3.35 -3.71 -21.13
C MET A 260 -3.91 -2.78 -22.21
N ARG A 261 -4.76 -1.82 -21.82
CA ARG A 261 -5.50 -0.96 -22.76
C ARG A 261 -5.24 0.53 -22.52
N GLY A 262 -4.55 0.90 -21.46
CA GLY A 262 -4.31 2.28 -21.09
C GLY A 262 -5.55 2.98 -20.52
N VAL A 263 -5.37 4.24 -20.11
CA VAL A 263 -6.43 5.05 -19.46
C VAL A 263 -7.62 5.32 -20.39
N ASN A 264 -7.39 5.42 -21.70
CA ASN A 264 -8.44 5.76 -22.69
C ASN A 264 -9.45 4.62 -22.87
N ASP A 265 -8.97 3.38 -22.93
CA ASP A 265 -9.76 2.21 -23.36
C ASP A 265 -10.10 1.23 -22.21
N CYS A 266 -9.67 1.53 -20.98
CA CYS A 266 -10.08 0.78 -19.79
C CYS A 266 -11.51 1.14 -19.33
N ASP A 267 -12.09 0.31 -18.46
CA ASP A 267 -13.44 0.54 -17.93
C ASP A 267 -13.49 1.81 -17.06
N PRO A 268 -14.24 2.86 -17.46
CA PRO A 268 -14.29 4.13 -16.72
C PRO A 268 -14.83 3.99 -15.29
N ALA A 269 -15.56 2.92 -14.97
CA ALA A 269 -16.07 2.65 -13.63
C ALA A 269 -14.94 2.52 -12.60
N VAL A 270 -13.74 2.10 -13.02
CA VAL A 270 -12.57 1.99 -12.14
C VAL A 270 -12.16 3.35 -11.57
N PHE A 271 -12.53 4.49 -12.17
CA PHE A 271 -12.13 5.82 -11.67
C PHE A 271 -13.25 6.57 -10.95
N GLN A 272 -14.49 6.07 -11.00
CA GLN A 272 -15.68 6.86 -10.65
C GLN A 272 -15.65 7.38 -9.20
N GLU A 273 -15.14 6.59 -8.26
CA GLU A 273 -15.07 6.97 -6.84
C GLU A 273 -13.86 7.85 -6.49
N VAL A 274 -12.93 8.06 -7.43
CA VAL A 274 -11.66 8.78 -7.24
C VAL A 274 -11.45 9.85 -8.33
N GLY A 275 -12.48 10.67 -8.57
CA GLY A 275 -12.40 11.83 -9.46
C GLY A 275 -12.77 11.58 -10.94
N GLY A 276 -13.08 10.35 -11.32
CA GLY A 276 -13.52 9.98 -12.67
C GLY A 276 -12.39 9.95 -13.71
N ARG A 277 -12.64 9.26 -14.84
CA ARG A 277 -11.61 8.95 -15.85
C ARG A 277 -10.89 10.18 -16.38
N ASP A 278 -11.60 11.28 -16.63
CA ASP A 278 -11.02 12.48 -17.24
C ASP A 278 -9.91 13.08 -16.36
N THR A 279 -10.08 13.04 -15.03
CA THR A 279 -9.05 13.46 -14.07
C THR A 279 -7.78 12.60 -14.18
N TRP A 280 -7.94 11.28 -14.35
CA TRP A 280 -6.82 10.36 -14.51
C TRP A 280 -6.15 10.46 -15.87
N LEU A 281 -6.91 10.81 -16.91
CA LEU A 281 -6.38 11.09 -18.23
C LEU A 281 -5.56 12.39 -18.24
N GLU A 282 -6.00 13.43 -17.51
CA GLU A 282 -5.20 14.64 -17.26
C GLU A 282 -3.86 14.28 -16.58
N LEU A 283 -3.90 13.45 -15.53
CA LEU A 283 -2.70 12.97 -14.85
C LEU A 283 -1.76 12.20 -15.79
N TYR A 284 -2.29 11.25 -16.56
CA TYR A 284 -1.51 10.47 -17.53
C TYR A 284 -0.76 11.37 -18.52
N ASN A 285 -1.48 12.32 -19.13
CA ASN A 285 -0.89 13.24 -20.11
C ASN A 285 0.18 14.14 -19.48
N GLU A 286 -0.04 14.60 -18.25
CA GLU A 286 0.94 15.42 -17.52
C GLU A 286 2.21 14.63 -17.21
N LEU A 287 2.10 13.40 -16.72
CA LEU A 287 3.26 12.54 -16.43
C LEU A 287 4.04 12.21 -17.71
N LEU A 288 3.33 11.92 -18.81
CA LEU A 288 3.93 11.61 -20.11
C LEU A 288 4.70 12.80 -20.69
N GLN A 289 4.21 14.03 -20.53
CA GLN A 289 4.87 15.23 -21.06
C GLN A 289 6.19 15.57 -20.37
N GLN A 290 6.39 15.09 -19.14
CA GLN A 290 7.57 15.42 -18.36
C GLN A 290 8.69 14.36 -18.47
N MET A 291 8.45 13.25 -19.16
CA MET A 291 9.42 12.15 -19.41
C MET A 291 10.06 12.26 -20.78
#